data_AF-A0A672LDH4-F1
#
_entry.id   AF-A0A672LDH4-F1
#
_cell.length_a   1.000
_cell.length_b   1.000
_cell.length_c   1.000
_cell.angle_alpha   90.00
_cell.angle_beta   90.00
_cell.angle_gamma   90.00
#
_symmetry.space_group_name_H-M   'P 1'
#
loop_
_entity.id
_entity.type
_entity.pdbx_description
1 polymer ?
#
loop_
_entity_poly.entity_id
_entity_poly.type
_entity_poly.pdbx_seq_one_letter_code
_entity_poly.pdbx_strand_id
1 'polypeptide(L)'
;MSSLIYVENVVKCINKTFHSQPYSLLQPCIVGGTFLVKVDSSEKSETMVCRLSNNHRYLFLDGESHFEVELSRISSMQVLTEGSTPGGCSLRASGMVLQYKPPGSQNLQQLHMDTADDKRVASAWLAAMHKAAKLLYESRDQ
;
A
#
# COMPACT_ATOMS: atom_id res chain seq x y z
N MET A 1 -7.52 2.90 -19.22
CA MET A 1 -8.33 3.46 -18.12
C MET A 1 -7.65 3.05 -16.82
N SER A 2 -6.53 3.70 -16.54
CA SER A 2 -5.66 3.37 -15.39
C SER A 2 -6.44 3.69 -14.14
N SER A 3 -6.63 2.69 -13.28
CA SER A 3 -7.42 2.79 -12.05
C SER A 3 -6.70 3.72 -11.06
N LEU A 4 -6.86 5.03 -11.28
CA LEU A 4 -6.65 6.11 -10.32
C LEU A 4 -7.71 5.98 -9.23
N ILE A 5 -7.70 4.87 -8.48
CA ILE A 5 -8.52 4.73 -7.28
C ILE A 5 -7.92 5.67 -6.23
N TYR A 6 -8.34 6.93 -6.35
CA TYR A 6 -8.28 8.03 -5.40
C TYR A 6 -7.20 7.91 -4.32
N VAL A 7 -6.03 8.33 -4.77
CA VAL A 7 -4.76 8.60 -4.12
C VAL A 7 -4.87 9.41 -2.81
N GLU A 8 -5.86 10.32 -2.65
CA GLU A 8 -6.10 11.05 -1.40
C GLU A 8 -6.98 10.31 -0.38
N ASN A 9 -7.75 9.32 -0.84
CA ASN A 9 -8.64 8.58 0.04
C ASN A 9 -7.89 7.47 0.75
N VAL A 10 -6.85 6.85 0.18
CA VAL A 10 -6.21 5.66 0.78
C VAL A 10 -5.66 5.90 2.19
N VAL A 11 -5.11 7.09 2.48
CA VAL A 11 -4.64 7.44 3.84
C VAL A 11 -5.79 7.61 4.82
N LYS A 12 -6.82 8.38 4.41
CA LYS A 12 -8.10 8.44 5.13
C LYS A 12 -8.74 7.07 5.22
N CYS A 13 -8.42 6.17 4.28
CA CYS A 13 -8.93 4.82 4.24
C CYS A 13 -8.25 3.91 5.23
N ILE A 14 -6.94 4.00 5.36
CA ILE A 14 -6.23 3.26 6.39
C ILE A 14 -6.67 3.76 7.77
N ASN A 15 -6.90 5.07 7.94
CA ASN A 15 -7.32 5.59 9.23
C ASN A 15 -8.80 5.29 9.58
N LYS A 16 -9.73 5.38 8.60
CA LYS A 16 -11.19 5.20 8.83
C LYS A 16 -11.67 3.75 8.68
N THR A 17 -11.11 2.98 7.74
CA THR A 17 -11.48 1.56 7.52
C THR A 17 -11.02 0.68 8.67
N PHE A 18 -9.80 0.92 9.17
CA PHE A 18 -9.18 0.05 10.17
C PHE A 18 -9.82 0.15 11.56
N HIS A 19 -10.59 1.20 11.80
CA HIS A 19 -11.36 1.36 13.04
C HIS A 19 -12.75 0.69 12.98
N SER A 20 -13.28 0.37 11.78
CA SER A 20 -14.69 -0.02 11.60
C SER A 20 -14.91 -1.34 10.85
N GLN A 21 -13.88 -1.95 10.25
CA GLN A 21 -14.01 -3.19 9.47
C GLN A 21 -13.55 -4.42 10.27
N PRO A 22 -14.05 -5.64 9.96
CA PRO A 22 -13.62 -6.85 10.62
C PRO A 22 -12.12 -7.10 10.39
N TYR A 23 -11.39 -7.38 11.47
CA TYR A 23 -9.94 -7.66 11.49
C TYR A 23 -9.49 -8.66 10.40
N SER A 24 -10.37 -9.56 9.96
CA SER A 24 -10.10 -10.56 8.93
C SER A 24 -9.72 -9.98 7.56
N LEU A 25 -10.24 -8.80 7.19
CA LEU A 25 -9.88 -8.15 5.91
C LEU A 25 -8.48 -7.52 5.96
N LEU A 26 -8.03 -7.14 7.15
CA LEU A 26 -6.80 -6.38 7.39
C LEU A 26 -5.66 -7.27 7.89
N GLN A 27 -5.97 -8.51 8.24
CA GLN A 27 -5.01 -9.52 8.68
C GLN A 27 -3.77 -9.60 7.77
N PRO A 28 -3.87 -9.60 6.42
CA PRO A 28 -2.68 -9.59 5.57
C PRO A 28 -1.79 -8.35 5.77
N CYS A 29 -2.41 -7.18 6.00
CA CYS A 29 -1.70 -5.92 6.20
C CYS A 29 -0.92 -5.87 7.52
N ILE A 30 -1.48 -6.52 8.56
CA ILE A 30 -0.90 -6.63 9.91
C ILE A 30 0.19 -7.70 9.94
N VAL A 31 -0.06 -8.85 9.32
CA VAL A 31 0.92 -9.95 9.21
C VAL A 31 2.14 -9.50 8.40
N GLY A 32 1.90 -8.72 7.34
CA GLY A 32 2.92 -8.19 6.46
C GLY A 32 3.11 -8.99 5.18
N GLY A 33 3.62 -8.32 4.16
CA GLY A 33 4.01 -8.93 2.90
C GLY A 33 5.45 -8.57 2.54
N THR A 34 6.15 -9.47 1.86
CA THR A 34 7.50 -9.21 1.35
C THR A 34 7.41 -8.51 0.00
N PHE A 35 8.10 -7.38 -0.12
CA PHE A 35 8.14 -6.56 -1.31
C PHE A 35 9.58 -6.19 -1.64
N LEU A 36 9.85 -6.01 -2.92
CA LEU A 36 11.06 -5.40 -3.40
C LEU A 36 10.85 -3.88 -3.40
N VAL A 37 11.46 -3.20 -2.43
CA VAL A 37 11.29 -1.78 -2.18
C VAL A 37 12.41 -0.99 -2.82
N LYS A 38 12.04 0.09 -3.51
CA LYS A 38 12.96 1.04 -4.12
C LYS A 38 12.53 2.45 -3.72
N VAL A 39 13.41 3.16 -3.04
CA VAL A 39 13.20 4.55 -2.61
C VAL A 39 13.75 5.49 -3.68
N ASP A 40 12.91 6.41 -4.15
CA ASP A 40 13.16 7.33 -5.26
C ASP A 40 13.70 6.61 -6.52
N SER A 41 14.50 7.30 -7.33
CA SER A 41 15.16 6.70 -8.50
C SER A 41 16.40 5.88 -8.13
N SER A 42 16.53 5.39 -6.90
CA SER A 42 17.66 4.54 -6.48
C SER A 42 17.76 3.30 -7.37
N GLU A 43 18.93 3.00 -7.92
CA GLU A 43 19.11 1.77 -8.70
C GLU A 43 19.07 0.51 -7.81
N LYS A 44 19.34 0.65 -6.50
CA LYS A 44 19.27 -0.45 -5.54
C LYS A 44 17.82 -0.63 -5.10
N SER A 45 17.27 -1.81 -5.39
CA SER A 45 16.04 -2.31 -4.79
C SER A 45 16.37 -3.32 -3.70
N GLU A 46 15.60 -3.30 -2.61
CA GLU A 46 15.87 -4.09 -1.42
C GLU A 46 14.65 -4.93 -1.07
N THR A 47 14.86 -6.19 -0.66
CA THR A 47 13.77 -7.03 -0.22
C THR A 47 13.39 -6.65 1.22
N MET A 48 12.19 -6.14 1.41
CA MET A 48 11.70 -5.66 2.70
C MET A 48 10.32 -6.24 3.02
N VAL A 49 10.05 -6.45 4.30
CA VAL A 49 8.73 -6.84 4.80
C VAL A 49 7.95 -5.58 5.13
N CYS A 50 6.87 -5.34 4.39
CA CYS A 50 5.94 -4.24 4.65
C CYS A 50 4.84 -4.68 5.62
N ARG A 51 4.78 -4.03 6.79
CA ARG A 51 3.80 -4.28 7.84
C ARG A 51 3.13 -3.00 8.26
N LEU A 52 1.83 -3.07 8.51
CA LEU A 52 1.13 -1.99 9.17
C LEU A 52 1.34 -2.08 10.69
N SER A 53 1.68 -0.95 11.30
CA SER A 53 1.72 -0.81 12.76
C SER A 53 0.40 -1.18 13.44
N ASN A 54 0.48 -1.69 14.68
CA ASN A 54 -0.71 -2.08 15.47
C ASN A 54 -1.68 -0.92 15.76
N ASN A 55 -1.16 0.33 15.78
CA ASN A 55 -1.98 1.52 15.93
C ASN A 55 -2.47 2.07 14.59
N HIS A 56 -2.17 1.38 13.49
CA HIS A 56 -2.53 1.73 12.12
C HIS A 56 -2.13 3.15 11.73
N ARG A 57 -0.99 3.65 12.24
CA ARG A 57 -0.47 5.01 11.94
C ARG A 57 0.79 5.03 11.08
N TYR A 58 1.52 3.93 11.04
CA TYR A 58 2.78 3.78 10.32
C TYR A 58 2.79 2.51 9.48
N LEU A 59 3.44 2.58 8.33
CA LEU A 59 3.92 1.43 7.57
C LEU A 59 5.40 1.22 7.92
N PHE A 60 5.71 0.04 8.41
CA PHE A 60 7.07 -0.41 8.68
C PHE A 60 7.56 -1.22 7.49
N LEU A 61 8.73 -0.87 6.98
CA LEU A 61 9.44 -1.58 5.93
C LEU A 61 10.73 -2.09 6.54
N ASP A 62 10.76 -3.37 6.88
CA ASP A 62 11.89 -4.02 7.53
C ASP A 62 12.70 -4.86 6.54
N GLY A 63 13.97 -4.51 6.31
CA GLY A 63 14.91 -5.22 5.44
C GLY A 63 16.33 -5.19 6.03
N GLU A 64 17.34 -4.96 5.19
CA GLU A 64 18.67 -4.51 5.63
C GLU A 64 18.59 -3.11 6.25
N SER A 65 17.73 -2.28 5.66
CA SER A 65 17.35 -0.95 6.13
C SER A 65 16.02 -1.00 6.87
N HIS A 66 15.77 -0.05 7.77
CA HIS A 66 14.46 0.10 8.42
C HIS A 66 13.86 1.45 8.01
N PHE A 67 12.70 1.42 7.33
CA PHE A 67 11.96 2.63 7.00
C PHE A 67 10.59 2.64 7.68
N GLU A 68 10.23 3.79 8.23
CA GLU A 68 8.95 4.00 8.89
C GLU A 68 8.22 5.13 8.17
N VAL A 69 7.16 4.80 7.47
CA VAL A 69 6.36 5.79 6.74
C VAL A 69 5.10 6.09 7.54
N GLU A 70 5.03 7.29 8.09
CA GLU A 70 3.83 7.77 8.76
C GLU A 70 2.71 7.98 7.74
N LEU A 71 1.54 7.39 8.00
CA LEU A 71 0.43 7.47 7.07
C LEU A 71 -0.06 8.89 6.86
N SER A 72 -0.01 9.74 7.91
CA SER A 72 -0.41 11.15 7.84
C SER A 72 0.45 11.96 6.85
N ARG A 73 1.65 11.48 6.52
CA ARG A 73 2.62 12.11 5.62
C ARG A 73 2.56 11.57 4.20
N ILE A 74 1.82 10.49 3.99
CA ILE A 74 1.55 9.97 2.66
C ILE A 74 0.68 10.98 1.93
N SER A 75 1.20 11.48 0.82
CA SER A 75 0.43 12.33 -0.08
C SER A 75 -0.42 11.50 -1.03
N SER A 76 0.04 10.30 -1.36
CA SER A 76 -0.44 9.59 -2.53
C SER A 76 -0.06 8.11 -2.51
N MET A 77 -0.96 7.21 -2.89
CA MET A 77 -0.69 5.77 -3.01
C MET A 77 -1.36 5.21 -4.28
N GLN A 78 -0.61 4.46 -5.07
CA GLN A 78 -1.04 3.88 -6.35
C GLN A 78 -0.72 2.39 -6.37
N VAL A 79 -1.72 1.53 -6.55
CA VAL A 79 -1.50 0.10 -6.75
C VAL A 79 -1.15 -0.16 -8.21
N LEU A 80 -0.03 -0.86 -8.44
CA LEU A 80 0.39 -1.32 -9.76
C LEU A 80 -0.25 -2.67 -10.03
N THR A 81 -0.86 -2.83 -11.20
CA THR A 81 -1.58 -4.05 -11.58
C THR A 81 -1.08 -4.54 -12.93
N GLU A 82 -0.77 -5.83 -13.04
CA GLU A 82 -0.40 -6.47 -14.32
C GLU A 82 -1.60 -7.22 -14.86
N GLY A 83 -1.86 -7.05 -16.15
CA GLY A 83 -2.97 -7.71 -16.84
C GLY A 83 -4.30 -7.02 -16.61
N SER A 84 -4.72 -6.23 -17.59
CA SER A 84 -6.11 -5.79 -17.72
C SER A 84 -6.90 -6.90 -18.41
N THR A 85 -7.57 -7.77 -17.65
CA THR A 85 -8.57 -8.67 -18.24
C THR A 85 -9.85 -7.85 -18.50
N PRO A 86 -10.36 -7.79 -19.74
CA PRO A 86 -11.62 -7.12 -20.04
C PRO A 86 -12.76 -7.95 -19.45
N GLY A 87 -13.09 -7.69 -18.18
CA GLY A 87 -14.07 -8.50 -17.44
C GLY A 87 -14.15 -8.24 -15.94
N GLY A 88 -13.38 -7.31 -15.38
CA GLY A 88 -13.60 -6.77 -14.04
C GLY A 88 -13.35 -7.71 -12.86
N CYS A 89 -12.96 -8.96 -13.09
CA CYS A 89 -12.73 -9.94 -12.04
C CYS A 89 -11.22 -10.17 -11.85
N SER A 90 -10.67 -9.58 -10.79
CA SER A 90 -9.29 -9.78 -10.28
C SER A 90 -8.15 -9.10 -11.05
N LEU A 91 -8.00 -7.79 -10.88
CA LEU A 91 -6.71 -7.11 -11.10
C LEU A 91 -5.63 -7.78 -10.24
N ARG A 92 -4.63 -8.42 -10.87
CA ARG A 92 -3.47 -8.95 -10.15
C ARG A 92 -2.55 -7.80 -9.81
N ALA A 93 -2.61 -7.36 -8.56
CA ALA A 93 -1.72 -6.34 -8.06
C ALA A 93 -0.29 -6.88 -8.06
N SER A 94 0.58 -6.22 -8.83
CA SER A 94 2.02 -6.52 -8.92
C SER A 94 2.86 -5.77 -7.92
N GLY A 95 2.35 -4.63 -7.46
CA GLY A 95 3.13 -3.71 -6.68
C GLY A 95 2.32 -2.49 -6.27
N MET A 96 3.01 -1.52 -5.72
CA MET A 96 2.44 -0.28 -5.22
C MET A 96 3.50 0.82 -5.25
N VAL A 97 3.09 2.02 -5.61
CA VAL A 97 3.90 3.22 -5.50
C VAL A 97 3.29 4.11 -4.43
N LEU A 98 4.12 4.53 -3.49
CA LEU A 98 3.74 5.37 -2.38
C LEU A 98 4.49 6.69 -2.46
N GLN A 99 3.79 7.82 -2.50
CA GLN A 99 4.40 9.13 -2.38
C GLN A 99 4.16 9.70 -0.98
N TYR A 100 5.24 10.07 -0.30
CA TYR A 100 5.18 10.58 1.07
C TYR A 100 6.20 11.69 1.30
N LYS A 101 6.00 12.48 2.36
CA LYS A 101 6.95 13.50 2.79
C LYS A 101 7.74 13.00 4.01
N PRO A 102 9.01 12.62 3.87
CA PRO A 102 9.78 12.10 5.01
C PRO A 102 9.98 13.20 6.07
N PRO A 103 10.12 12.82 7.35
CA PRO A 103 10.35 13.78 8.42
C PRO A 103 11.62 14.59 8.16
N GLY A 104 11.53 15.92 8.26
CA GLY A 104 12.65 16.83 8.00
C GLY A 104 12.82 17.27 6.54
N SER A 105 12.03 16.74 5.60
CA SER A 105 12.02 17.19 4.20
C SER A 105 10.65 17.72 3.79
N GLN A 106 10.63 18.73 2.92
CA GLN A 106 9.41 19.17 2.24
C GLN A 106 9.20 18.50 0.88
N ASN A 107 10.24 17.82 0.37
CA ASN A 107 10.20 17.16 -0.92
C ASN A 107 9.43 15.84 -0.80
N LEU A 108 8.59 15.57 -1.79
CA LEU A 108 7.93 14.28 -1.94
C LEU A 108 8.97 13.23 -2.34
N GLN A 109 8.99 12.12 -1.62
CA GLN A 109 9.70 10.91 -2.00
C GLN A 109 8.73 9.88 -2.54
N GLN A 110 9.20 9.07 -3.47
CA GLN A 110 8.44 7.93 -4.00
C GLN A 110 9.03 6.63 -3.49
N LEU A 111 8.18 5.73 -3.07
CA LEU A 111 8.56 4.40 -2.62
C LEU A 111 7.84 3.40 -3.50
N HIS A 112 8.61 2.77 -4.38
CA HIS A 112 8.14 1.73 -5.27
C HIS A 112 8.25 0.39 -4.53
N MET A 113 7.18 -0.39 -4.53
CA MET A 113 7.11 -1.69 -3.89
C MET A 113 6.63 -2.69 -4.93
N ASP A 114 7.51 -3.57 -5.39
CA ASP A 114 7.12 -4.65 -6.28
C ASP A 114 6.93 -5.94 -5.48
N THR A 115 6.04 -6.82 -5.94
CA THR A 115 5.89 -8.15 -5.35
C THR A 115 7.20 -8.91 -5.53
N ALA A 116 7.76 -9.39 -4.42
CA ALA A 116 8.90 -10.30 -4.46
C ALA A 116 8.48 -11.67 -5.06
N ASP A 117 9.41 -12.62 -5.16
CA ASP A 117 9.12 -13.95 -5.73
C ASP A 117 7.94 -14.66 -5.04
N ASP A 118 7.74 -14.44 -3.73
CA ASP A 118 6.52 -14.86 -3.02
C ASP A 118 5.36 -13.89 -3.27
N LYS A 119 4.76 -14.04 -4.44
CA LYS A 119 3.63 -13.22 -4.86
C LYS A 119 2.35 -13.50 -4.08
N ARG A 120 2.22 -14.61 -3.34
CA ARG A 120 0.93 -14.95 -2.69
C ARG A 120 0.61 -13.99 -1.57
N VAL A 121 1.54 -13.81 -0.64
CA VAL A 121 1.34 -12.94 0.53
C VAL A 121 1.28 -11.48 0.09
N ALA A 122 2.20 -11.08 -0.79
CA ALA A 122 2.25 -9.74 -1.33
C ALA A 122 1.00 -9.37 -2.14
N SER A 123 0.48 -10.26 -3.00
CA SER A 123 -0.79 -10.03 -3.70
C SER A 123 -1.99 -10.00 -2.75
N ALA A 124 -2.02 -10.84 -1.70
CA ALA A 124 -3.09 -10.80 -0.70
C ALA A 124 -3.07 -9.48 0.09
N TRP A 125 -1.88 -8.98 0.43
CA TRP A 125 -1.67 -7.68 1.08
C TRP A 125 -2.17 -6.53 0.19
N LEU A 126 -1.76 -6.50 -1.08
CA LEU A 126 -2.20 -5.48 -2.03
C LEU A 126 -3.72 -5.53 -2.28
N ALA A 127 -4.29 -6.73 -2.39
CA ALA A 127 -5.72 -6.91 -2.55
C ALA A 127 -6.51 -6.44 -1.32
N ALA A 128 -5.99 -6.67 -0.11
CA ALA A 128 -6.59 -6.17 1.13
C ALA A 128 -6.59 -4.64 1.16
N MET A 129 -5.46 -4.00 0.84
CA MET A 129 -5.35 -2.54 0.76
C MET A 129 -6.29 -1.94 -0.28
N HIS A 130 -6.37 -2.55 -1.47
CA HIS A 130 -7.27 -2.12 -2.53
C HIS A 130 -8.75 -2.28 -2.12
N LYS A 131 -9.13 -3.39 -1.49
CA LYS A 131 -10.49 -3.61 -0.98
C LYS A 131 -10.85 -2.59 0.11
N ALA A 132 -9.95 -2.32 1.05
CA ALA A 132 -10.13 -1.31 2.08
C ALA A 132 -10.35 0.09 1.48
N ALA A 133 -9.55 0.45 0.47
CA ALA A 133 -9.71 1.71 -0.25
C ALA A 133 -11.05 1.80 -1.00
N LYS A 134 -11.48 0.72 -1.67
CA LYS A 134 -12.74 0.68 -2.44
C LYS A 134 -13.97 0.80 -1.54
N LEU A 135 -14.02 0.03 -0.44
CA LEU A 135 -15.16 0.04 0.49
C LEU A 135 -15.45 1.43 1.04
N LEU A 136 -14.41 2.24 1.24
CA LEU A 136 -14.61 3.60 1.72
C LEU A 136 -15.03 4.60 0.67
N TYR A 137 -14.58 4.43 -0.57
CA TYR A 137 -15.14 5.20 -1.68
C TYR A 137 -16.64 4.94 -1.79
N GLU A 138 -17.06 3.67 -1.74
CA GLU A 138 -18.47 3.27 -1.76
C GLU A 138 -19.24 3.80 -0.54
N SER A 139 -18.64 3.79 0.66
CA SER A 139 -19.27 4.35 1.88
C SER A 139 -19.45 5.88 1.88
N ARG A 140 -18.84 6.58 0.93
CA ARG A 140 -18.88 8.05 0.83
C ARG A 140 -19.89 8.53 -0.21
N ASP A 141 -20.38 7.64 -1.06
CA ASP A 141 -21.38 7.90 -2.10
C ASP A 141 -22.82 7.59 -1.62
N GLN A 142 -22.97 7.03 -0.41
CA GLN A 142 -24.23 6.86 0.33
C GLN A 142 -24.39 7.93 1.41
#